data_AF-A0A8J8EF37-F1
#
_entry.id   AF-A0A8J8EF37-F1
#
_cell.length_a   1.000
_cell.length_b   1.000
_cell.length_c   1.000
_cell.angle_alpha   90.00
_cell.angle_beta   90.00
_cell.angle_gamma   90.00
#
_symmetry.space_group_name_H-M   'P 1'
#
loop_
_entity.id
_entity.type
_entity.pdbx_description
1 polymer ?
#
loop_
_entity_poly.entity_id
_entity_poly.type
_entity_poly.pdbx_seq_one_letter_code
_entity_poly.pdbx_strand_id
1 'polypeptide(L)'
;MRLNYALAIAAVPLLIAVIAGSYMIRWLAVLALGGLLAFFLFGFEIRVPLPGREKPERVERKTDVERVATLIERAKGGKVARSLLEEKIAEIYATLSEDYTRTFHALISEPNEALRALRSEGDFLDNLERALKIVEEDLNEDRGGKLQG
;
A
#
# COMPACT_ATOMS: atom_id res chain seq x y z
N MET A 1 -18.22 -36.87 -9.20
CA MET A 1 -17.73 -38.23 -9.54
C MET A 1 -16.24 -38.49 -9.30
N ARG A 2 -15.38 -37.49 -8.97
CA ARG A 2 -13.94 -37.73 -8.70
C ARG A 2 -13.62 -38.14 -7.24
N LEU A 3 -14.50 -37.84 -6.29
CA LEU A 3 -14.30 -38.14 -4.87
C LEU A 3 -14.37 -39.65 -4.55
N ASN A 4 -15.22 -40.39 -5.28
CA ASN A 4 -15.44 -41.81 -5.02
C ASN A 4 -14.22 -42.68 -5.40
N TYR A 5 -13.47 -42.29 -6.44
CA TYR A 5 -12.26 -43.00 -6.83
C TYR A 5 -11.10 -42.76 -5.87
N ALA A 6 -10.97 -41.54 -5.35
CA ALA A 6 -9.95 -41.23 -4.34
C ALA A 6 -10.19 -41.99 -3.03
N LEU A 7 -11.45 -42.12 -2.61
CA LEU A 7 -11.84 -42.90 -1.43
C LEU A 7 -11.55 -44.40 -1.61
N ALA A 8 -11.81 -44.94 -2.82
CA ALA A 8 -11.53 -46.33 -3.14
C ALA A 8 -10.02 -46.63 -3.16
N ILE A 9 -9.20 -45.72 -3.70
CA ILE A 9 -7.73 -45.87 -3.72
C ILE A 9 -7.14 -45.80 -2.30
N ALA A 10 -7.70 -44.98 -1.41
CA ALA A 10 -7.27 -44.90 -0.01
C ALA A 10 -7.76 -46.09 0.84
N ALA A 11 -8.90 -46.69 0.51
CA ALA A 11 -9.48 -47.80 1.27
C ALA A 11 -8.71 -49.13 1.09
N VAL A 12 -8.15 -49.37 -0.09
CA VAL A 12 -7.40 -50.61 -0.41
C VAL A 12 -6.17 -50.82 0.49
N PRO A 13 -5.24 -49.85 0.65
CA PRO A 13 -4.09 -50.01 1.56
C PRO A 13 -4.49 -50.05 3.03
N LEU A 14 -5.58 -49.35 3.43
CA LEU A 14 -6.12 -49.41 4.79
C LEU A 14 -6.62 -50.82 5.14
N LEU A 15 -7.36 -51.46 4.23
CA LEU A 15 -7.84 -52.82 4.41
C LEU A 15 -6.68 -53.84 4.43
N ILE A 16 -5.67 -53.66 3.58
CA ILE A 16 -4.46 -54.51 3.57
C ILE A 16 -3.68 -54.37 4.88
N ALA A 17 -3.60 -53.18 5.45
CA ALA A 17 -2.93 -52.92 6.73
C ALA A 17 -3.63 -53.55 7.94
N VAL A 18 -4.97 -53.64 7.92
CA VAL A 18 -5.77 -54.25 8.99
C VAL A 18 -5.71 -55.78 8.93
N ILE A 19 -5.68 -56.37 7.73
CA ILE A 19 -5.77 -57.83 7.56
C ILE A 19 -4.42 -58.53 7.73
N ALA A 20 -3.30 -57.90 7.35
CA ALA A 20 -2.06 -58.64 7.13
C ALA A 20 -1.16 -58.86 8.37
N GLY A 21 -1.47 -58.32 9.55
CA GLY A 21 -0.77 -58.61 10.83
C GLY A 21 0.75 -58.37 10.89
N SER A 22 1.37 -57.97 9.78
CA SER A 22 2.81 -57.80 9.63
C SER A 22 3.20 -56.35 9.88
N TYR A 23 4.09 -56.16 10.85
CA TYR A 23 4.63 -54.87 11.24
C TYR A 23 5.13 -54.05 10.05
N MET A 24 5.78 -54.71 9.08
CA MET A 24 6.35 -54.06 7.90
C MET A 24 5.28 -53.44 6.99
N ILE A 25 4.15 -54.14 6.81
CA ILE A 25 3.02 -53.66 6.00
C ILE A 25 2.34 -52.48 6.70
N ARG A 26 2.27 -52.49 8.03
CA ARG A 26 1.73 -51.37 8.82
C ARG A 26 2.54 -50.09 8.62
N TRP A 27 3.88 -50.20 8.65
CA TRP A 27 4.73 -49.03 8.42
C TRP A 27 4.64 -48.51 6.99
N LEU A 28 4.56 -49.40 5.99
CA LEU A 28 4.33 -48.98 4.61
C LEU A 28 3.00 -48.25 4.44
N ALA A 29 1.94 -48.72 5.10
CA ALA A 29 0.64 -48.04 5.08
C ALA A 29 0.69 -46.67 5.77
N VAL A 30 1.38 -46.55 6.91
CA VAL A 30 1.57 -45.27 7.61
C VAL A 30 2.34 -44.27 6.74
N LEU A 31 3.42 -44.71 6.09
CA LEU A 31 4.21 -43.87 5.18
C LEU A 31 3.40 -43.44 3.96
N ALA A 32 2.64 -44.36 3.35
CA ALA A 32 1.77 -44.04 2.23
C ALA A 32 0.67 -43.04 2.61
N LEU A 33 0.04 -43.23 3.78
CA LEU A 33 -0.99 -42.33 4.29
C LEU A 33 -0.41 -40.94 4.63
N GLY A 34 0.77 -40.90 5.24
CA GLY A 34 1.48 -39.65 5.54
C GLY A 34 1.89 -38.89 4.28
N GLY A 35 2.40 -39.58 3.27
CA GLY A 35 2.74 -38.99 1.96
C GLY A 35 1.50 -38.47 1.22
N LEU A 36 0.40 -39.21 1.26
CA LEU A 36 -0.89 -38.78 0.70
C LEU A 36 -1.40 -37.53 1.42
N LEU A 37 -1.33 -37.49 2.75
CA LEU A 37 -1.73 -36.34 3.55
C LEU A 37 -0.87 -35.11 3.23
N ALA A 38 0.45 -35.28 3.12
CA ALA A 38 1.35 -34.21 2.71
C ALA A 38 1.03 -33.73 1.30
N PHE A 39 0.72 -34.62 0.36
CA PHE A 39 0.28 -34.25 -0.98
C PHE A 39 -1.04 -33.47 -0.98
N PHE A 40 -2.00 -33.80 -0.12
CA PHE A 40 -3.22 -33.00 0.01
C PHE A 40 -2.98 -31.65 0.70
N LEU A 41 -2.13 -31.60 1.73
CA LEU A 41 -1.84 -30.36 2.46
C LEU A 41 -0.99 -29.37 1.66
N PHE A 42 -0.01 -29.87 0.92
CA PHE A 42 0.97 -29.05 0.21
C PHE A 42 0.76 -29.06 -1.31
N GLY A 43 0.18 -30.12 -1.89
CA GLY A 43 -0.06 -30.23 -3.33
C GLY A 43 -1.42 -29.66 -3.79
N PHE A 44 -2.43 -29.68 -2.92
CA PHE A 44 -3.53 -28.71 -3.02
C PHE A 44 -3.10 -27.48 -2.26
N GLU A 45 -2.33 -26.62 -2.93
CA GLU A 45 -2.29 -25.21 -2.56
C GLU A 45 -3.74 -24.75 -2.54
N ILE A 46 -4.34 -24.71 -1.34
CA ILE A 46 -5.68 -24.21 -1.13
C ILE A 46 -5.56 -22.75 -1.55
N ARG A 47 -5.85 -22.47 -2.83
CA ARG A 47 -6.32 -21.17 -3.25
C ARG A 47 -7.64 -21.04 -2.52
N VAL A 48 -7.58 -20.67 -1.24
CA VAL A 48 -8.68 -20.03 -0.58
C VAL A 48 -8.86 -18.81 -1.48
N PRO A 49 -9.93 -18.71 -2.29
CA PRO A 49 -10.27 -17.41 -2.76
C PRO A 49 -10.61 -16.68 -1.46
N LEU A 50 -9.65 -15.95 -0.91
CA LEU A 50 -10.00 -14.84 -0.02
C LEU A 50 -11.13 -14.14 -0.77
N PRO A 51 -12.31 -13.94 -0.16
CA PRO A 51 -13.35 -13.18 -0.82
C PRO A 51 -12.68 -11.90 -1.28
N GLY A 52 -12.49 -11.81 -2.60
CA GLY A 52 -11.89 -10.65 -3.20
C GLY A 52 -12.78 -9.54 -2.71
N ARG A 53 -12.22 -8.60 -1.95
CA ARG A 53 -12.81 -7.28 -1.92
C ARG A 53 -12.96 -6.94 -3.39
N GLU A 54 -14.18 -7.01 -3.89
CA GLU A 54 -14.56 -6.41 -5.15
C GLU A 54 -14.15 -4.96 -4.98
N LYS A 55 -12.94 -4.65 -5.46
CA LYS A 55 -12.55 -3.27 -5.64
C LYS A 55 -13.55 -2.80 -6.68
N PRO A 56 -14.46 -1.87 -6.33
CA PRO A 56 -15.33 -1.32 -7.34
C PRO A 56 -14.40 -0.77 -8.42
N GLU A 57 -14.71 -1.19 -9.64
CA GLU A 57 -14.52 -0.45 -10.88
C GLU A 57 -13.16 0.21 -11.07
N ARG A 58 -12.42 -0.26 -12.08
CA ARG A 58 -11.37 0.45 -12.81
C ARG A 58 -11.07 1.82 -12.20
N VAL A 59 -10.15 1.85 -11.25
CA VAL A 59 -9.47 3.09 -10.92
C VAL A 59 -8.67 3.42 -12.17
N GLU A 60 -9.28 4.17 -13.10
CA GLU A 60 -8.52 5.01 -14.01
C GLU A 60 -7.47 5.65 -13.13
N ARG A 61 -6.20 5.31 -13.36
CA ARG A 61 -5.11 5.95 -12.64
C ARG A 61 -5.17 7.40 -13.08
N LYS A 62 -5.95 8.20 -12.35
CA LYS A 62 -5.94 9.64 -12.46
C LYS A 62 -4.48 10.05 -12.43
N THR A 63 -4.09 10.81 -13.43
CA THR A 63 -2.75 11.36 -13.52
C THR A 63 -2.46 12.13 -12.22
N ASP A 64 -1.19 12.25 -11.82
CA ASP A 64 -0.86 12.93 -10.56
C ASP A 64 -1.40 14.37 -10.54
N VAL A 65 -1.51 15.00 -11.72
CA VAL A 65 -2.15 16.30 -11.94
C VAL A 65 -3.64 16.27 -11.59
N GLU A 66 -4.41 15.31 -12.12
CA GLU A 66 -5.84 15.19 -11.80
C GLU A 66 -6.08 14.88 -10.32
N ARG A 67 -5.18 14.12 -9.69
CA ARG A 67 -5.26 13.84 -8.25
C ARG A 67 -5.07 15.12 -7.45
N VAL A 68 -4.07 15.93 -7.78
CA VAL A 68 -3.82 17.21 -7.11
C VAL A 68 -4.96 18.19 -7.37
N ALA A 69 -5.48 18.28 -8.60
CA ALA A 69 -6.64 19.10 -8.91
C ALA A 69 -7.88 18.71 -8.08
N THR A 70 -8.15 17.41 -7.96
CA THR A 70 -9.24 16.89 -7.11
C THR A 70 -9.01 17.21 -5.63
N LEU A 71 -7.75 17.20 -5.16
CA LEU A 71 -7.41 17.58 -3.78
C LEU A 71 -7.65 19.07 -3.53
N ILE A 72 -7.26 19.94 -4.47
CA ILE A 72 -7.49 21.40 -4.39
C ILE A 72 -8.99 21.70 -4.35
N GLU A 73 -9.78 21.03 -5.19
CA GLU A 73 -11.24 21.18 -5.20
C GLU A 73 -11.85 20.79 -3.85
N ARG A 74 -11.41 19.68 -3.25
CA ARG A 74 -11.83 19.24 -1.92
C ARG A 74 -11.36 20.17 -0.80
N ALA A 75 -10.20 20.79 -0.96
CA ALA A 75 -9.63 21.72 0.02
C ALA A 75 -10.43 23.03 0.11
N LYS A 76 -11.20 23.40 -0.92
CA LYS A 76 -12.08 24.56 -0.86
C LYS A 76 -13.06 24.49 0.33
N GLY A 77 -13.66 23.31 0.58
CA GLY A 77 -14.64 23.11 1.67
C GLY A 77 -14.16 22.24 2.84
N GLY A 78 -13.11 21.44 2.67
CA GLY A 78 -12.68 20.44 3.65
C GLY A 78 -11.38 20.79 4.37
N LYS A 79 -11.40 20.90 5.70
CA LYS A 79 -10.21 21.11 6.54
C LYS A 79 -9.12 20.05 6.32
N VAL A 80 -9.52 18.79 6.11
CA VAL A 80 -8.59 17.67 5.89
C VAL A 80 -7.83 17.80 4.55
N ALA A 81 -8.52 18.25 3.51
CA ALA A 81 -7.87 18.45 2.21
C ALA A 81 -6.94 19.68 2.22
N ARG A 82 -7.25 20.71 3.03
CA ARG A 82 -6.33 21.83 3.28
C ARG A 82 -5.07 21.39 4.02
N SER A 83 -5.19 20.59 5.08
CA SER A 83 -4.03 20.09 5.81
C SER A 83 -3.15 19.18 4.94
N LEU A 84 -3.75 18.39 4.04
CA LEU A 84 -3.03 17.60 3.04
C LEU A 84 -2.23 18.48 2.06
N LEU A 85 -2.76 19.64 1.66
CA LEU A 85 -2.02 20.59 0.82
C LEU A 85 -0.89 21.28 1.59
N GLU A 86 -1.10 21.64 2.85
CA GLU A 86 -0.04 22.15 3.72
C GLU A 86 1.10 21.12 3.86
N GLU A 87 0.77 19.85 4.07
CA GLU A 87 1.74 18.76 4.14
C GLU A 87 2.53 18.62 2.84
N LYS A 88 1.86 18.73 1.68
CA LYS A 88 2.52 18.66 0.37
C LYS A 88 3.48 19.82 0.13
N ILE A 89 3.13 21.04 0.56
CA ILE A 89 4.05 22.19 0.48
C ILE A 89 5.24 21.99 1.42
N ALA A 90 5.01 21.53 2.66
CA ALA A 90 6.10 21.25 3.60
C ALA A 90 7.04 20.14 3.09
N GLU A 91 6.49 19.12 2.42
CA GLU A 91 7.26 18.04 1.78
C GLU A 91 8.18 18.56 0.67
N ILE A 92 7.77 19.58 -0.10
CA ILE A 92 8.63 20.22 -1.11
C ILE A 92 9.87 20.83 -0.45
N TYR A 93 9.69 21.64 0.60
CA TYR A 93 10.82 22.25 1.32
C TYR A 93 11.70 21.21 2.01
N ALA A 94 11.11 20.17 2.61
CA ALA A 94 11.86 19.10 3.25
C ALA A 94 12.72 18.31 2.23
N THR A 95 12.20 18.09 1.02
CA THR A 95 12.92 17.42 -0.08
C THR A 95 14.10 18.24 -0.59
N LEU A 96 14.03 19.56 -0.52
CA LEU A 96 15.11 20.46 -0.92
C LEU A 96 16.20 20.57 0.15
N SER A 97 15.85 20.36 1.42
CA SER A 97 16.79 20.46 2.53
C SER A 97 17.70 19.24 2.68
N GLU A 98 18.88 19.43 3.28
CA GLU A 98 19.82 18.34 3.56
C GLU A 98 19.29 17.34 4.61
N ASP A 99 18.42 17.80 5.52
CA ASP A 99 17.82 16.98 6.57
C ASP A 99 16.28 17.04 6.49
N TYR A 100 15.73 16.13 5.70
CA TYR A 100 14.29 15.99 5.46
C TYR A 100 13.47 15.98 6.76
N THR A 101 13.83 15.13 7.71
CA THR A 101 13.02 14.88 8.91
C THR A 101 12.99 16.11 9.79
N ARG A 102 14.16 16.73 10.01
CA ARG A 102 14.26 17.92 10.84
C ARG A 102 13.52 19.10 10.22
N THR A 103 13.68 19.32 8.92
CA THR A 103 13.03 20.41 8.20
C THR A 103 11.52 20.23 8.18
N PHE A 104 11.03 19.03 7.83
CA PHE A 104 9.59 18.74 7.82
C PHE A 104 8.93 19.00 9.18
N HIS A 105 9.53 18.52 10.27
CA HIS A 105 9.01 18.79 11.62
C HIS A 105 9.09 20.26 12.00
N ALA A 106 10.19 20.94 11.63
CA ALA A 106 10.35 22.37 11.87
C ALA A 106 9.26 23.20 11.16
N LEU A 107 8.93 22.90 9.91
CA LEU A 107 7.87 23.58 9.13
C LEU A 107 6.47 23.37 9.71
N ILE A 108 6.22 22.25 10.39
CA ILE A 108 4.95 22.02 11.11
C ILE A 108 4.84 22.96 12.32
N SER A 109 5.92 23.09 13.10
CA SER A 109 5.95 23.94 14.29
C SER A 109 6.10 25.44 13.99
N GLU A 110 6.90 25.77 12.98
CA GLU A 110 7.25 27.13 12.58
C GLU A 110 7.04 27.24 11.07
N PRO A 111 5.81 27.60 10.64
CA PRO A 111 5.48 27.66 9.23
C PRO A 111 6.26 28.80 8.56
N ASN A 112 6.80 28.52 7.38
CA ASN A 112 7.44 29.51 6.52
C ASN A 112 6.41 30.44 5.85
N GLU A 113 6.87 31.42 5.08
CA GLU A 113 6.00 32.43 4.45
C GLU A 113 4.94 31.80 3.54
N ALA A 114 5.29 30.76 2.78
CA ALA A 114 4.36 30.01 1.95
C ALA A 114 3.23 29.35 2.77
N LEU A 115 3.56 28.65 3.86
CA LEU A 115 2.56 28.02 4.72
C LEU A 115 1.71 29.05 5.49
N ARG A 116 2.29 30.19 5.86
CA ARG A 116 1.55 31.32 6.48
C ARG A 116 0.58 31.96 5.49
N ALA A 117 1.00 32.13 4.23
CA ALA A 117 0.11 32.62 3.16
C ALA A 117 -1.05 31.65 2.93
N LEU A 118 -0.80 30.34 2.94
CA LEU A 118 -1.85 29.33 2.79
C LEU A 118 -2.86 29.33 3.97
N ARG A 119 -2.38 29.55 5.21
CA ARG A 119 -3.20 29.62 6.43
C ARG A 119 -3.91 30.95 6.64
N SER A 120 -3.63 31.96 5.81
CA SER A 120 -4.22 33.29 5.96
C SER A 120 -5.74 33.24 5.84
N GLU A 121 -6.44 34.19 6.46
CA GLU A 121 -7.89 34.32 6.32
C GLU A 121 -8.23 34.85 4.91
N GLY A 122 -9.29 34.32 4.27
CA GLY A 122 -9.72 34.72 2.92
C GLY A 122 -10.15 33.56 2.02
N ASP A 123 -10.17 33.79 0.70
CA ASP A 123 -10.38 32.72 -0.28
C ASP A 123 -9.15 31.80 -0.28
N PHE A 124 -9.41 30.51 -0.07
CA PHE A 124 -8.38 29.48 -0.03
C PHE A 124 -7.60 29.39 -1.35
N LEU A 125 -8.25 29.58 -2.49
CA LEU A 125 -7.58 29.46 -3.80
C LEU A 125 -6.59 30.60 -4.01
N ASP A 126 -6.98 31.84 -3.66
CA ASP A 126 -6.08 33.00 -3.73
C ASP A 126 -4.90 32.86 -2.76
N ASN A 127 -5.13 32.24 -1.59
CA ASN A 127 -4.08 31.94 -0.62
C ASN A 127 -3.11 30.87 -1.12
N LEU A 128 -3.64 29.83 -1.78
CA LEU A 128 -2.86 28.77 -2.39
C LEU A 128 -2.02 29.31 -3.55
N GLU A 129 -2.57 30.16 -4.41
CA GLU A 129 -1.84 30.80 -5.49
C GLU A 129 -0.66 31.63 -4.96
N ARG A 130 -0.91 32.45 -3.92
CA ARG A 130 0.15 33.22 -3.25
C ARG A 130 1.22 32.32 -2.64
N ALA A 131 0.81 31.26 -1.95
CA ALA A 131 1.74 30.30 -1.36
C ALA A 131 2.61 29.62 -2.42
N LEU A 132 2.03 29.18 -3.54
CA LEU A 132 2.76 28.55 -4.64
C LEU A 132 3.73 29.51 -5.32
N LYS A 133 3.36 30.79 -5.45
CA LYS A 133 4.25 31.82 -6.00
C LYS A 133 5.50 32.02 -5.13
N ILE A 134 5.34 32.04 -3.81
CA ILE A 134 6.47 32.12 -2.86
C ILE A 134 7.36 30.88 -2.99
N VAL A 135 6.75 29.68 -3.07
CA VAL A 135 7.51 28.43 -3.28
C VAL A 135 8.30 28.46 -4.58
N GLU A 136 7.72 28.97 -5.66
CA GLU A 136 8.39 29.11 -6.95
C GLU A 136 9.57 30.09 -6.89
N GLU A 137 9.40 31.23 -6.21
CA GLU A 137 10.45 32.22 -5.98
C GLU A 137 11.61 31.62 -5.17
N ASP A 138 11.32 30.99 -4.03
CA ASP A 138 12.30 30.32 -3.18
C ASP A 138 13.09 29.24 -3.95
N LEU A 139 12.39 28.42 -4.75
CA LEU A 139 12.98 27.38 -5.59
C LEU A 139 13.92 27.95 -6.66
N ASN A 140 13.57 29.11 -7.22
CA ASN A 140 14.35 29.74 -8.27
C ASN A 140 15.59 30.44 -7.71
N GLU A 141 15.48 31.07 -6.54
CA GLU A 141 16.61 31.68 -5.83
C GLU A 141 17.62 30.65 -5.34
N ASP A 142 17.18 29.55 -4.75
CA ASP A 142 18.07 28.47 -4.26
C ASP A 142 18.83 27.79 -5.41
N ARG A 143 18.23 27.76 -6.61
CA ARG A 143 18.88 27.28 -7.84
C ARG A 143 19.92 28.27 -8.38
N GLY A 144 19.74 29.57 -8.15
CA GLY A 144 20.67 30.63 -8.55
C GLY A 144 21.94 30.69 -7.70
N GLY A 145 21.86 30.29 -6.42
CA GLY A 145 23.00 30.26 -5.50
C GLY A 145 24.03 29.16 -5.79
N LYS A 146 23.60 28.02 -6.34
CA LYS A 146 24.49 26.88 -6.66
C LYS A 146 25.37 27.06 -7.91
N LEU A 147 25.14 28.09 -8.72
CA LEU A 147 25.89 28.32 -9.97
C LEU A 147 27.09 29.28 -9.81
N GLN A 148 27.41 29.72 -8.58
CA GLN A 148 28.55 30.61 -8.30
C GLN A 148 29.63 30.00 -7.38
N GLY A 149 29.65 28.67 -7.21
CA GLY A 149 30.69 27.95 -6.44
C GLY A 149 31.73 27.29 -7.32
#